data_AF-A0A6L3XIY3-F1
#
_entry.id   AF-A0A6L3XIY3-F1
#
_cell.length_a   1.000
_cell.length_b   1.000
_cell.length_c   1.000
_cell.angle_alpha   90.00
_cell.angle_beta   90.00
_cell.angle_gamma   90.00
#
_symmetry.space_group_name_H-M   'P 1'
#
loop_
_entity.id
_entity.type
_entity.pdbx_description
1 polymer ?
#
loop_
_entity_poly.entity_id
_entity_poly.type
_entity_poly.pdbx_seq_one_letter_code
_entity_poly.pdbx_strand_id
1 'polypeptide(L)'
;MKQHETADNSQGQLYIVPTPIGNLSDITQRALTVLQAVDLIAAEDTRHTGLLLQHFAINARLFALHDHNEQQKAETLVAKLKEGQNIALVSDAGTPLINDPGYHLVRTCREAGIRVVPLPGPCAAIAALSAAG
;
A
#
# COMPACT_ATOMS: atom_id res chain seq x y z
N MET A 1 -17.99 15.18 -19.74
CA MET A 1 -17.47 16.07 -18.67
C MET A 1 -17.09 15.18 -17.50
N LYS A 2 -15.85 15.04 -17.03
CA LYS A 2 -14.61 15.79 -17.27
C LYS A 2 -13.51 14.81 -17.69
N GLN A 3 -12.74 15.19 -18.71
CA GLN A 3 -11.44 14.62 -19.01
C GLN A 3 -10.54 14.94 -17.81
N HIS A 4 -9.97 13.92 -17.16
CA HIS A 4 -8.86 14.14 -16.22
C HIS A 4 -7.56 13.90 -16.96
N GLU A 5 -6.89 15.03 -17.19
CA GLU A 5 -5.49 15.23 -17.57
C GLU A 5 -4.62 13.97 -17.51
N THR A 6 -4.25 13.47 -18.69
CA THR A 6 -3.03 12.73 -18.91
C THR A 6 -1.85 13.67 -18.65
N ALA A 7 -1.49 13.84 -17.37
CA ALA A 7 -0.15 14.30 -17.04
C ALA A 7 0.82 13.25 -17.56
N ASP A 8 1.89 13.72 -18.18
CA ASP A 8 2.99 12.94 -18.74
C ASP A 8 3.68 12.11 -17.63
N ASN A 9 3.10 10.95 -17.32
CA ASN A 9 3.36 10.23 -16.07
C ASN A 9 4.40 9.13 -16.28
N SER A 10 5.64 9.55 -16.55
CA SER A 10 6.81 8.66 -16.59
C SER A 10 7.15 8.06 -15.21
N GLN A 11 6.61 8.62 -14.13
CA GLN A 11 6.81 8.15 -12.76
C GLN A 11 5.69 7.19 -12.31
N GLY A 12 6.08 6.19 -11.52
CA GLY A 12 5.18 5.24 -10.90
C GLY A 12 4.38 5.87 -9.76
N GLN A 13 3.39 5.12 -9.27
CA GLN A 13 2.48 5.57 -8.20
C GLN A 13 2.65 4.69 -6.96
N LEU A 14 2.53 5.32 -5.78
CA LEU A 14 2.46 4.61 -4.51
C LEU A 14 0.98 4.39 -4.15
N TYR A 15 0.56 3.14 -4.04
CA TYR A 15 -0.78 2.76 -3.62
C TYR A 15 -0.77 2.41 -2.13
N ILE A 16 -1.66 3.00 -1.33
CA ILE A 16 -1.85 2.60 0.07
C ILE A 16 -2.99 1.61 0.10
N VAL A 17 -2.71 0.35 0.42
CA VAL A 17 -3.66 -0.75 0.22
C VAL A 17 -4.02 -1.38 1.57
N PRO A 18 -5.24 -1.18 2.07
CA PRO A 18 -5.70 -1.85 3.27
C PRO A 18 -5.85 -3.36 3.09
N THR A 19 -5.49 -4.11 4.13
CA THR A 19 -5.60 -5.56 4.23
C THR A 19 -6.70 -5.97 5.23
N PRO A 20 -7.23 -7.20 5.15
CA PRO A 20 -8.18 -7.72 6.14
C PRO A 20 -7.72 -7.61 7.60
N ILE A 21 -8.66 -7.40 8.52
CA ILE A 21 -8.41 -7.37 9.98
C ILE A 21 -8.88 -8.64 10.71
N GLY A 22 -9.01 -9.76 9.98
CA GLY A 22 -9.40 -11.07 10.53
C GLY A 22 -10.30 -11.91 9.63
N ASN A 23 -11.02 -11.30 8.68
CA ASN A 23 -11.82 -12.00 7.69
C ASN A 23 -11.35 -11.68 6.27
N LEU A 24 -10.87 -12.70 5.55
CA LEU A 24 -10.30 -12.55 4.20
C LEU A 24 -11.29 -11.94 3.20
N SER A 25 -12.61 -12.09 3.43
CA SER A 25 -13.65 -11.53 2.56
C SER A 25 -13.75 -10.00 2.63
N ASP A 26 -13.12 -9.36 3.63
CA ASP A 26 -13.15 -7.91 3.81
C ASP A 26 -12.16 -7.16 2.90
N ILE A 27 -11.30 -7.89 2.18
CA ILE A 27 -10.43 -7.27 1.18
C ILE A 27 -11.29 -6.74 0.03
N THR A 28 -10.98 -5.53 -0.43
CA THR A 28 -11.75 -4.93 -1.53
C THR A 28 -11.31 -5.49 -2.87
N GLN A 29 -12.24 -5.55 -3.84
CA GLN A 29 -11.92 -5.91 -5.22
C GLN A 29 -10.80 -5.03 -5.79
N ARG A 30 -10.80 -3.73 -5.45
CA ARG A 30 -9.78 -2.78 -5.91
C ARG A 30 -8.41 -3.07 -5.30
N ALA A 31 -8.34 -3.49 -4.04
CA ALA A 31 -7.10 -3.92 -3.41
C ALA A 31 -6.50 -5.12 -4.15
N LEU A 32 -7.31 -6.15 -4.44
CA LEU A 32 -6.86 -7.32 -5.21
C LEU A 32 -6.32 -6.93 -6.60
N THR A 33 -7.05 -6.10 -7.34
CA THR A 33 -6.61 -5.62 -8.66
C THR A 33 -5.29 -4.86 -8.58
N VAL A 34 -5.11 -3.99 -7.58
CA VAL A 34 -3.87 -3.23 -7.41
C VAL A 34 -2.70 -4.16 -7.03
N LEU A 35 -2.89 -5.05 -6.06
CA LEU A 35 -1.83 -5.97 -5.61
C LEU A 35 -1.37 -6.93 -6.73
N GLN A 36 -2.25 -7.27 -7.68
CA GLN A 36 -1.92 -8.05 -8.87
C GLN A 36 -1.17 -7.26 -9.95
N ALA A 37 -1.33 -5.93 -9.98
CA ALA A 37 -0.84 -5.08 -11.07
C ALA A 37 0.44 -4.31 -10.74
N VAL A 38 0.77 -4.12 -9.46
CA VAL A 38 1.98 -3.39 -9.04
C VAL A 38 3.25 -4.21 -9.25
N ASP A 39 4.37 -3.51 -9.48
CA ASP A 39 5.68 -4.13 -9.71
C ASP A 39 6.34 -4.65 -8.43
N LEU A 40 5.94 -4.08 -7.29
CA LEU A 40 6.49 -4.35 -5.96
C LEU A 40 5.45 -4.07 -4.87
N ILE A 41 5.43 -4.90 -3.84
CA ILE A 41 4.64 -4.70 -2.62
C ILE A 41 5.61 -4.46 -1.46
N ALA A 42 5.59 -3.25 -0.91
CA ALA A 42 6.23 -2.91 0.35
C ALA A 42 5.32 -3.35 1.51
N ALA A 43 5.82 -4.24 2.37
CA ALA A 43 5.05 -4.85 3.45
C ALA A 43 5.79 -4.73 4.79
N GLU A 44 5.04 -4.56 5.87
CA GLU A 44 5.54 -4.63 7.25
C GLU A 44 6.18 -6.00 7.55
N ASP A 45 5.38 -7.08 7.59
CA ASP A 45 5.88 -8.45 7.57
C ASP A 45 5.59 -9.14 6.23
N THR A 46 6.67 -9.40 5.48
CA THR A 46 6.61 -10.14 4.21
C THR A 46 6.12 -11.58 4.36
N ARG A 47 6.27 -12.21 5.52
CA ARG A 47 5.78 -13.59 5.76
C ARG A 47 4.26 -13.58 5.89
N HIS A 48 3.72 -12.66 6.68
CA HIS A 48 2.28 -12.50 6.86
C HIS A 48 1.61 -12.08 5.55
N THR A 49 2.17 -11.07 4.89
CA THR A 49 1.70 -10.62 3.58
C THR A 49 1.79 -11.75 2.54
N GLY A 50 2.86 -12.56 2.57
CA GLY A 50 3.01 -13.72 1.68
C GLY A 50 1.87 -14.73 1.80
N LEU A 51 1.39 -15.01 3.01
CA LEU A 51 0.24 -15.89 3.24
C LEU A 51 -1.07 -15.30 2.67
N LEU A 52 -1.28 -14.00 2.86
CA LEU A 52 -2.43 -13.29 2.27
C LEU A 52 -2.42 -13.38 0.74
N LEU A 53 -1.27 -13.08 0.11
CA LEU A 53 -1.13 -13.14 -1.34
C LEU A 53 -1.30 -14.57 -1.87
N GLN A 54 -0.80 -15.57 -1.15
CA GLN A 54 -0.99 -16.99 -1.50
C GLN A 54 -2.47 -17.37 -1.51
N HIS A 55 -3.25 -16.92 -0.52
CA HIS A 55 -4.69 -17.19 -0.47
C HIS A 55 -5.43 -16.66 -1.71
N PHE A 56 -5.03 -15.49 -2.21
CA PHE A 56 -5.62 -14.86 -3.40
C PHE A 56 -4.90 -15.22 -4.71
N ALA A 57 -3.96 -16.18 -4.69
CA ALA A 57 -3.14 -16.57 -5.83
C ALA A 57 -2.43 -15.39 -6.52
N ILE A 58 -2.00 -14.40 -5.74
CA ILE A 58 -1.26 -13.23 -6.22
C ILE A 58 0.23 -13.54 -6.16
N ASN A 59 0.89 -13.52 -7.32
CA ASN A 59 2.34 -13.62 -7.41
C ASN A 59 2.94 -12.22 -7.56
N ALA A 60 3.55 -11.72 -6.49
CA ALA A 60 4.13 -10.39 -6.46
C ALA A 60 5.47 -10.39 -5.72
N ARG A 61 6.35 -9.46 -6.10
CA ARG A 61 7.62 -9.25 -5.39
C ARG A 61 7.36 -8.49 -4.10
N LEU A 62 7.88 -9.03 -2.99
CA LEU A 62 7.77 -8.42 -1.67
C LEU A 62 9.04 -7.65 -1.31
N PHE A 63 8.86 -6.53 -0.63
CA PHE A 63 9.92 -5.71 -0.07
C PHE A 63 9.59 -5.38 1.39
N ALA A 64 10.45 -5.79 2.32
CA ALA A 64 10.16 -5.58 3.73
C ALA A 64 10.44 -4.13 4.16
N LEU A 65 9.48 -3.48 4.83
CA LEU A 65 9.57 -2.12 5.34
C LEU A 65 9.24 -2.15 6.85
N HIS A 66 10.23 -1.88 7.71
CA HIS A 66 10.03 -1.89 9.16
C HIS A 66 10.39 -0.52 9.75
N ASP A 67 9.80 -0.13 10.87
CA ASP A 67 10.00 1.18 11.51
C ASP A 67 11.47 1.58 11.67
N HIS A 68 12.33 0.66 12.14
CA HIS A 68 13.74 0.97 12.41
C HIS A 68 14.57 1.34 11.17
N ASN A 69 14.11 0.99 9.97
CA ASN A 69 14.83 1.25 8.71
C ASN A 69 13.99 2.00 7.67
N GLU A 70 12.85 2.54 8.10
CA GLU A 70 11.86 3.10 7.20
C GLU A 70 12.42 4.24 6.35
N GLN A 71 13.21 5.14 6.94
CA GLN A 71 13.73 6.31 6.23
C GLN A 71 14.73 5.94 5.12
N GLN A 72 15.67 5.03 5.39
CA GLN A 72 16.63 4.57 4.37
C GLN A 72 15.94 3.78 3.26
N LYS A 73 14.96 2.95 3.61
CA LYS A 73 14.20 2.16 2.64
C LYS A 73 13.21 3.01 1.84
N ALA A 74 12.67 4.08 2.41
CA ALA A 74 11.82 5.02 1.72
C ALA A 74 12.54 5.64 0.52
N GLU A 75 13.81 6.05 0.67
CA GLU A 75 14.62 6.56 -0.44
C GLU A 75 14.77 5.53 -1.57
N THR A 76 14.99 4.26 -1.22
CA THR A 76 15.10 3.16 -2.19
C THR A 76 13.80 2.95 -2.97
N LEU A 77 12.65 2.99 -2.28
CA LEU A 77 11.34 2.84 -2.90
C LEU A 77 10.97 4.06 -3.77
N VAL A 78 11.32 5.26 -3.31
CA VAL A 78 11.13 6.51 -4.06
C VAL A 78 11.96 6.52 -5.34
N ALA A 79 13.19 6.00 -5.32
CA ALA A 79 13.99 5.85 -6.53
C ALA A 79 13.29 4.95 -7.57
N LYS A 80 12.77 3.81 -7.15
CA LYS A 80 12.00 2.88 -8.02
C LYS A 80 10.72 3.53 -8.57
N LEU A 81 10.01 4.30 -7.75
CA LEU A 81 8.84 5.07 -8.18
C LEU A 81 9.22 6.10 -9.25
N LYS A 82 10.35 6.80 -9.09
CA LYS A 82 10.86 7.74 -10.11
C LYS A 82 11.25 7.05 -11.42
N GLU A 83 11.64 5.79 -11.37
CA GLU A 83 11.92 4.96 -12.56
C GLU A 83 10.65 4.44 -13.27
N GLY A 84 9.45 4.75 -12.74
CA GLY A 84 8.18 4.33 -13.34
C GLY A 84 7.53 3.11 -12.69
N GLN A 85 8.17 2.48 -11.69
CA GLN A 85 7.61 1.29 -11.03
C GLN A 85 6.46 1.65 -10.10
N ASN A 86 5.34 0.96 -10.22
CA ASN A 86 4.22 1.09 -9.30
C ASN A 86 4.44 0.23 -8.06
N ILE A 87 4.19 0.81 -6.88
CA ILE A 87 4.43 0.16 -5.60
C ILE A 87 3.16 0.18 -4.77
N ALA A 88 2.78 -0.95 -4.16
CA ALA A 88 1.77 -0.97 -3.11
C ALA A 88 2.43 -1.01 -1.73
N LEU A 89 1.92 -0.23 -0.79
CA LEU A 89 2.22 -0.33 0.64
C LEU A 89 1.07 -1.06 1.34
N VAL A 90 1.39 -2.11 2.09
CA VAL A 90 0.47 -2.87 2.93
C VAL A 90 1.00 -2.96 4.36
N SER A 91 0.09 -3.05 5.33
CA SER A 91 0.39 -3.47 6.70
C SER A 91 -0.15 -4.87 6.94
N ASP A 92 0.25 -5.46 8.05
CA ASP A 92 -0.14 -6.82 8.43
C ASP A 92 -1.65 -6.99 8.52
N ALA A 93 -2.36 -5.97 9.02
CA ALA A 93 -3.81 -5.97 9.10
C ALA A 93 -4.37 -4.53 9.11
N GLY A 94 -5.37 -4.27 8.27
CA GLY A 94 -6.09 -3.00 8.27
C GLY A 94 -5.48 -1.96 7.34
N THR A 95 -5.61 -0.69 7.71
CA THR A 95 -5.22 0.43 6.87
C THR A 95 -3.80 0.86 7.23
N PRO A 96 -2.82 0.80 6.30
CA PRO A 96 -1.46 1.27 6.57
C PRO A 96 -1.45 2.71 7.08
N LEU A 97 -0.44 3.05 7.88
CA LEU A 97 -0.27 4.32 8.60
C LEU A 97 -1.25 4.55 9.77
N ILE A 98 -2.14 3.60 10.09
CA ILE A 98 -2.98 3.65 11.30
C ILE A 98 -2.36 2.75 12.36
N ASN A 99 -1.39 3.29 13.11
CA ASN A 99 -0.50 2.54 14.02
C ASN A 99 0.39 1.49 13.32
N ASP A 100 0.69 1.71 12.04
CA ASP A 100 1.55 0.85 11.22
C ASP A 100 2.67 1.69 10.57
N PRO A 101 3.79 1.09 10.12
CA PRO A 101 4.83 1.75 9.33
C PRO A 101 4.30 2.38 8.03
N GLY A 102 5.08 3.28 7.44
CA GLY A 102 4.84 3.83 6.09
C GLY A 102 4.69 5.36 6.04
N TYR A 103 4.67 6.02 7.20
CA TYR A 103 4.59 7.48 7.29
C TYR A 103 5.77 8.17 6.57
N HIS A 104 7.00 7.72 6.81
CA HIS A 104 8.18 8.31 6.19
C HIS A 104 8.15 8.10 4.67
N LEU A 105 7.76 6.91 4.22
CA LEU A 105 7.62 6.63 2.78
C LEU A 105 6.60 7.56 2.12
N VAL A 106 5.40 7.69 2.67
CA VAL A 106 4.35 8.56 2.11
C VAL A 106 4.80 10.01 2.09
N ARG A 107 5.45 10.48 3.17
CA ARG A 107 5.98 11.84 3.24
C ARG A 107 7.03 12.09 2.15
N THR A 108 8.03 11.21 2.02
CA THR A 108 9.09 11.37 1.02
C THR A 108 8.53 11.27 -0.41
N CYS A 109 7.54 10.41 -0.66
CA CYS A 109 6.84 10.39 -1.95
C CYS A 109 6.18 11.73 -2.27
N ARG A 110 5.45 12.32 -1.31
CA ARG A 110 4.79 13.62 -1.48
C ARG A 110 5.79 14.75 -1.72
N GLU A 111 6.89 14.78 -0.97
CA GLU A 111 7.97 15.75 -1.14
C GLU A 111 8.65 15.61 -2.52
N ALA A 112 8.72 14.39 -3.06
CA ALA A 112 9.26 14.11 -4.39
C ALA A 112 8.27 14.30 -5.55
N GLY A 113 7.03 14.73 -5.28
CA GLY A 113 5.98 14.90 -6.30
C GLY A 113 5.38 13.59 -6.82
N ILE A 114 5.68 12.44 -6.17
CA ILE A 114 5.12 11.15 -6.53
C ILE A 114 3.65 11.09 -6.08
N ARG A 115 2.78 10.63 -6.99
CA ARG A 115 1.37 10.46 -6.69
C ARG A 115 1.16 9.31 -5.69
N VAL A 116 0.51 9.64 -4.57
CA VAL A 116 0.06 8.68 -3.55
C VAL A 116 -1.44 8.45 -3.73
N VAL A 117 -1.85 7.20 -3.88
CA VAL A 117 -3.22 6.77 -4.17
C VAL A 117 -3.75 5.92 -3.01
N PRO A 118 -4.51 6.48 -2.07
CA PRO A 118 -5.08 5.71 -0.98
C PRO A 118 -6.28 4.87 -1.44
N LEU A 119 -6.33 3.61 -1.02
CA LEU A 119 -7.50 2.75 -1.16
C LEU A 119 -8.33 2.78 0.13
N PRO A 120 -9.67 2.91 0.03
CA PRO A 120 -10.54 2.63 1.16
C PRO A 120 -10.53 1.12 1.44
N GLY A 121 -10.72 0.76 2.69
CA GLY A 121 -10.75 -0.64 3.13
C GLY A 121 -10.83 -0.77 4.65
N PRO A 122 -10.56 -1.97 5.19
CA PRO A 122 -10.73 -2.25 6.60
C PRO A 122 -9.88 -1.36 7.52
N CYS A 123 -10.50 -0.86 8.59
CA CYS A 123 -9.84 -0.17 9.69
C CYS A 123 -10.53 -0.57 11.00
N ALA A 124 -9.79 -1.23 11.91
CA ALA A 124 -10.36 -1.78 13.13
C ALA A 124 -11.01 -0.71 14.03
N ALA A 125 -10.35 0.44 14.17
CA ALA A 125 -10.87 1.54 14.98
C ALA A 125 -12.21 2.07 14.45
N ILE A 126 -12.33 2.26 13.13
CA ILE A 126 -13.56 2.77 12.50
C ILE A 126 -14.67 1.71 12.51
N ALA A 127 -14.33 0.43 12.28
CA ALA A 127 -15.29 -0.66 12.37
C ALA A 127 -15.89 -0.75 13.78
N ALA A 128 -15.05 -0.73 14.82
CA ALA A 128 -15.50 -0.75 16.20
C ALA A 128 -16.36 0.48 16.56
N LEU A 129 -15.91 1.68 16.18
CA LEU A 129 -16.65 2.92 16.44
C LEU A 129 -18.05 2.91 15.81
N SER A 130 -18.20 2.35 14.60
CA SER A 130 -19.48 2.30 13.89
C SER A 130 -20.57 1.47 14.61
N ALA A 131 -20.18 0.60 15.54
CA ALA A 131 -21.06 -0.27 16.30
C ALA A 131 -21.09 0.07 17.80
N ALA A 132 -20.54 1.21 18.20
CA ALA A 132 -20.41 1.57 19.62
C ALA A 132 -21.71 2.07 20.28
N GLY A 133 -22.75 2.35 19.49
CA GLY A 133 -24.02 2.96 19.94
C GLY A 133 -24.12 4.42 19.54
#